data_AF-A0A8J6EQ14-F1
#
_entry.id   AF-A0A8J6EQ14-F1
#
_cell.length_a   1.000
_cell.length_b   1.000
_cell.length_c   1.000
_cell.angle_alpha   90.00
_cell.angle_beta   90.00
_cell.angle_gamma   90.00
#
_symmetry.space_group_name_H-M   'P 1'
#
loop_
_entity.id
_entity.type
_entity.pdbx_description
1 polymer ?
#
loop_
_entity_poly.entity_id
_entity_poly.type
_entity_poly.pdbx_seq_one_letter_code
_entity_poly.pdbx_strand_id
1 'polypeptide(L)'
;MDSNTAFFPAGWNLPAYLTMIIAFGNIGPLAVTLSHRFCPGCISEPWLIRSIHAISLLSSGFLALFWDRRAMVAGEEHSVPFLLLAYLLALGCCTSNVTFLPFMYSFPQEYIRSFFIGQGLSALFPCMLALGQGVGRLECRNNTFNNGTVPHYMQENFSAFSYFWGVFSLLVISALSFAILIFWSTRTKKQLEQEIGASSAQNGGNSSEDSYPLRTPEQEKYEDVAIVMGQTFWTSRNIYLLVLLGLSNALTNGVLPSVQTYSCLPYGADAYHLSVVLSNIANPAACFIAMCVLCRSSLGLGIIMAAGVVFGGYLMALAALSPCPPLLGSTAGVVLVIVSWSLFMGLLSYLKVVIGSLLHEAGHSALLWCGAVIQAGSLLGALVMFPMLSVYHLFHSSQDCEDNCPL
;
A
#
# COMPACT_ATOMS: atom_id res chain seq x y z
N MET A 1 -9.06 -17.18 -32.63
CA MET A 1 -8.04 -17.82 -31.77
C MET A 1 -7.45 -16.74 -30.88
N ASP A 2 -8.27 -16.34 -29.91
CA ASP A 2 -7.97 -15.97 -28.53
C ASP A 2 -6.60 -15.37 -28.22
N SER A 3 -6.37 -14.16 -28.72
CA SER A 3 -5.49 -13.22 -28.04
C SER A 3 -6.22 -12.71 -26.79
N ASN A 4 -6.04 -13.39 -25.67
CA ASN A 4 -6.41 -12.98 -24.32
C ASN A 4 -5.66 -11.69 -23.92
N THR A 5 -5.95 -10.59 -24.63
CA THR A 5 -5.49 -9.26 -24.25
C THR A 5 -6.24 -8.85 -22.99
N ALA A 6 -5.49 -8.46 -21.96
CA ALA A 6 -5.98 -8.18 -20.61
C ALA A 6 -6.79 -6.87 -20.55
N PHE A 7 -7.93 -6.81 -21.26
CA PHE A 7 -8.86 -5.69 -21.20
C PHE A 7 -9.90 -5.94 -20.11
N PHE A 8 -9.72 -5.27 -18.98
CA PHE A 8 -10.76 -5.16 -17.96
C PHE A 8 -11.90 -4.25 -18.48
N PRO A 9 -13.17 -4.57 -18.19
CA PRO A 9 -14.30 -3.73 -18.60
C PRO A 9 -14.20 -2.27 -18.11
N ALA A 10 -13.48 -2.03 -17.00
CA ALA A 10 -13.26 -0.70 -16.44
C ALA A 10 -12.21 0.14 -17.20
N GLY A 11 -11.42 -0.44 -18.11
CA GLY A 11 -10.42 0.27 -18.91
C GLY A 11 -9.52 1.19 -18.08
N TRP A 12 -9.47 2.47 -18.46
CA TRP A 12 -8.67 3.51 -17.79
C TRP A 12 -9.20 3.90 -16.40
N ASN A 13 -10.45 3.54 -16.06
CA ASN A 13 -11.03 3.76 -14.72
C ASN A 13 -10.64 2.67 -13.72
N LEU A 14 -10.02 1.57 -14.15
CA LEU A 14 -9.64 0.47 -13.26
C LEU A 14 -8.85 0.92 -12.01
N PRO A 15 -7.86 1.84 -12.09
CA PRO A 15 -7.16 2.35 -10.91
C PRO A 15 -8.08 3.06 -9.91
N ALA A 16 -9.11 3.76 -10.37
CA ALA A 16 -10.07 4.42 -9.48
C ALA A 16 -10.93 3.40 -8.71
N TYR A 17 -11.40 2.34 -9.39
CA TYR A 17 -12.08 1.22 -8.71
C TYR A 17 -11.19 0.54 -7.69
N LEU A 18 -9.94 0.22 -8.07
CA LEU A 18 -8.98 -0.41 -7.17
C LEU A 18 -8.63 0.48 -5.98
N THR A 19 -8.45 1.78 -6.21
CA THR A 19 -8.16 2.75 -5.15
C THR A 19 -9.30 2.83 -4.14
N MET A 20 -10.56 2.84 -4.60
CA MET A 20 -11.71 2.82 -3.72
C MET A 20 -11.83 1.50 -2.95
N ILE A 21 -11.59 0.37 -3.61
CA ILE A 21 -11.58 -0.95 -2.96
C ILE A 21 -10.50 -1.03 -1.88
N ILE A 22 -9.29 -0.54 -2.17
CA ILE A 22 -8.18 -0.49 -1.20
C ILE A 22 -8.54 0.42 -0.03
N ALA A 23 -9.17 1.56 -0.28
CA ALA A 23 -9.63 2.45 0.77
C ALA A 23 -10.62 1.76 1.73
N PHE A 24 -11.56 0.96 1.21
CA PHE A 24 -12.45 0.12 2.04
C PHE A 24 -11.71 -1.03 2.74
N GLY A 25 -10.59 -1.52 2.21
CA GLY A 25 -9.72 -2.48 2.89
C GLY A 25 -9.24 -2.02 4.28
N ASN A 26 -9.19 -0.70 4.53
CA ASN A 26 -8.87 -0.13 5.84
C ASN A 26 -9.90 -0.46 6.94
N ILE A 27 -11.07 -1.01 6.60
CA ILE A 27 -12.02 -1.57 7.58
C ILE A 27 -11.35 -2.64 8.43
N GLY A 28 -10.41 -3.42 7.87
CA GLY A 28 -9.69 -4.47 8.59
C GLY A 28 -8.88 -3.97 9.80
N PRO A 29 -7.91 -3.05 9.61
CA PRO A 29 -7.22 -2.36 10.71
C PRO A 29 -8.15 -1.77 11.77
N LEU A 30 -9.24 -1.14 11.33
CA LEU A 30 -10.22 -0.54 12.24
C LEU A 30 -10.91 -1.61 13.09
N ALA A 31 -11.33 -2.71 12.48
CA ALA A 31 -11.95 -3.84 13.17
C ALA A 31 -10.99 -4.46 14.21
N VAL A 32 -9.71 -4.62 13.87
CA VAL A 32 -8.68 -5.10 14.82
C VAL A 32 -8.52 -4.12 15.99
N THR A 33 -8.38 -2.84 15.70
CA THR A 33 -8.21 -1.79 16.72
C THR A 33 -9.41 -1.73 17.68
N LEU A 34 -10.63 -1.79 17.15
CA LEU A 34 -11.86 -1.82 17.95
C LEU A 34 -11.95 -3.10 18.77
N SER A 35 -11.58 -4.25 18.19
CA SER A 35 -11.61 -5.54 18.89
C SER A 35 -10.66 -5.54 20.10
N HIS A 36 -9.44 -5.02 19.96
CA HIS A 36 -8.52 -4.88 21.10
C HIS A 36 -9.01 -3.90 22.16
N ARG A 37 -9.77 -2.87 21.77
CA ARG A 37 -10.33 -1.87 22.70
C ARG A 37 -11.51 -2.41 23.50
N PHE A 38 -12.41 -3.14 22.86
CA PHE A 38 -13.63 -3.65 23.51
C PHE A 38 -13.41 -5.01 24.19
N CYS A 39 -12.48 -5.82 23.70
CA CYS A 39 -12.25 -7.18 24.15
C CYS A 39 -10.72 -7.48 24.25
N PRO A 40 -10.01 -6.92 25.25
CA PRO A 40 -8.59 -7.18 25.43
C PRO A 40 -8.34 -8.69 25.68
N GLY A 41 -7.55 -9.32 24.81
CA GLY A 41 -7.17 -10.73 24.93
C GLY A 41 -8.07 -11.74 24.19
N CYS A 42 -9.20 -11.32 23.61
CA CYS A 42 -10.08 -12.24 22.85
C CYS A 42 -9.46 -12.71 21.54
N ILE A 43 -8.54 -11.93 20.95
CA ILE A 43 -7.87 -12.26 19.70
C ILE A 43 -6.40 -12.50 19.99
N SER A 44 -5.95 -13.71 19.72
CA SER A 44 -4.53 -14.07 19.79
C SER A 44 -3.84 -13.66 18.49
N GLU A 45 -2.79 -12.83 18.61
CA GLU A 45 -2.05 -12.28 17.46
C GLU A 45 -1.57 -13.35 16.46
N PRO A 46 -1.02 -14.52 16.88
CA PRO A 46 -0.57 -15.54 15.94
C PRO A 46 -1.71 -16.15 15.12
N TRP A 47 -2.91 -16.28 15.71
CA TRP A 47 -4.07 -16.81 15.01
C TRP A 47 -4.63 -15.79 14.02
N LEU A 48 -4.68 -14.51 14.41
CA LEU A 48 -5.07 -13.42 13.51
C LEU A 48 -4.16 -13.35 12.28
N ILE A 49 -2.84 -13.41 12.47
CA ILE A 49 -1.87 -13.39 11.36
C ILE A 49 -2.05 -14.59 10.44
N ARG A 50 -2.24 -15.80 10.99
CA ARG A 50 -2.50 -17.01 10.19
C ARG A 50 -3.78 -16.89 9.38
N SER A 51 -4.86 -16.34 9.96
CA SER A 51 -6.11 -16.09 9.25
C SER A 51 -5.93 -15.10 8.10
N ILE A 52 -5.18 -14.02 8.30
CA ILE A 52 -4.88 -13.03 7.25
C ILE A 52 -4.10 -13.67 6.09
N HIS A 53 -3.06 -14.46 6.38
CA HIS A 53 -2.32 -15.20 5.34
C HIS A 53 -3.20 -16.20 4.61
N ALA A 54 -4.03 -16.98 5.32
CA ALA A 54 -4.94 -17.93 4.70
C ALA A 54 -5.90 -17.22 3.74
N ILE A 55 -6.59 -16.17 4.20
CA ILE A 55 -7.51 -15.38 3.36
C ILE A 55 -6.78 -14.82 2.13
N SER A 56 -5.57 -14.28 2.31
CA SER A 56 -4.78 -13.71 1.20
C SER A 56 -4.37 -14.77 0.17
N LEU A 57 -3.96 -15.96 0.62
CA LEU A 57 -3.60 -17.09 -0.25
C LEU A 57 -4.80 -17.62 -1.03
N LEU A 58 -5.91 -17.88 -0.34
CA LEU A 58 -7.15 -18.33 -0.99
C LEU A 58 -7.59 -17.29 -2.03
N SER A 59 -7.62 -16.02 -1.65
CA SER A 59 -8.06 -14.95 -2.54
C SER A 59 -7.13 -14.79 -3.75
N SER A 60 -5.81 -14.84 -3.56
CA SER A 60 -4.84 -14.74 -4.67
C SER A 60 -4.87 -15.97 -5.59
N GLY A 61 -5.10 -17.17 -5.05
CA GLY A 61 -5.24 -18.39 -5.86
C GLY A 61 -6.52 -18.34 -6.70
N PHE A 62 -7.64 -17.92 -6.10
CA PHE A 62 -8.87 -17.69 -6.84
C PHE A 62 -8.75 -16.56 -7.86
N LEU A 63 -7.98 -15.52 -7.56
CA LEU A 63 -7.73 -14.41 -8.48
C LEU A 63 -7.03 -14.94 -9.74
N ALA A 64 -6.01 -15.79 -9.59
CA ALA A 64 -5.32 -16.40 -10.72
C ALA A 64 -6.25 -17.26 -11.60
N LEU A 65 -7.30 -17.86 -11.04
CA LEU A 65 -8.25 -18.72 -11.77
C LEU A 65 -9.42 -17.96 -12.38
N PHE A 66 -9.87 -16.87 -11.75
CA PHE A 66 -11.13 -16.20 -12.07
C PHE A 66 -10.98 -14.73 -12.50
N TRP A 67 -9.76 -14.24 -12.74
CA TRP A 67 -9.52 -12.85 -13.14
C TRP A 67 -10.22 -12.46 -14.45
N ASP A 68 -10.42 -13.40 -15.37
CA ASP A 68 -11.00 -13.19 -16.70
C ASP A 68 -12.54 -13.20 -16.69
N ARG A 69 -13.17 -13.64 -15.59
CA ARG A 69 -14.62 -13.78 -15.49
C ARG A 69 -15.30 -12.42 -15.36
N ARG A 70 -16.31 -12.21 -16.19
CA ARG A 70 -17.15 -11.01 -16.26
C ARG A 70 -18.57 -11.34 -15.86
N ALA A 71 -19.24 -10.41 -15.20
CA ALA A 71 -20.64 -10.50 -14.83
C ALA A 71 -21.34 -9.17 -15.10
N MET A 72 -22.60 -9.24 -15.54
CA MET A 72 -23.43 -8.06 -15.75
C MET A 72 -23.96 -7.56 -14.41
N VAL A 73 -23.65 -6.31 -14.04
CA VAL A 73 -24.23 -5.63 -12.87
C VAL A 73 -24.83 -4.32 -13.33
N ALA A 74 -26.08 -4.06 -12.98
CA ALA A 74 -26.80 -2.83 -13.36
C ALA A 74 -26.80 -2.51 -14.87
N GLY A 75 -26.66 -3.52 -15.74
CA GLY A 75 -26.66 -3.36 -17.20
C GLY A 75 -25.28 -3.14 -17.82
N GLU A 76 -24.21 -3.06 -17.02
CA GLU A 76 -22.82 -2.95 -17.49
C GLU A 76 -22.01 -4.22 -17.17
N GLU A 77 -21.05 -4.56 -18.03
CA GLU A 77 -20.12 -5.65 -17.77
C GLU A 77 -19.08 -5.22 -16.72
N HIS A 78 -18.96 -5.99 -15.64
CA HIS A 78 -17.93 -5.78 -14.63
C HIS A 78 -17.20 -7.07 -14.31
N SER A 79 -15.90 -6.98 -14.02
CA SER A 79 -15.10 -8.09 -13.48
C SER A 79 -15.35 -8.25 -11.99
N VAL A 80 -16.59 -8.58 -11.61
CA VAL A 80 -17.02 -8.71 -10.20
C VAL A 80 -16.13 -9.67 -9.40
N PRO A 81 -15.76 -10.86 -9.90
CA PRO A 81 -14.87 -11.76 -9.16
C PRO A 81 -13.50 -11.14 -8.89
N PHE A 82 -12.93 -10.46 -9.89
CA PHE A 82 -11.66 -9.75 -9.74
C PHE A 82 -11.74 -8.67 -8.66
N LEU A 83 -12.79 -7.82 -8.69
CA LEU A 83 -12.95 -6.71 -7.73
C LEU A 83 -13.19 -7.23 -6.31
N LEU A 84 -13.99 -8.29 -6.15
CA LEU A 84 -14.24 -8.92 -4.84
C LEU A 84 -12.95 -9.54 -4.26
N LEU A 85 -12.21 -10.27 -5.08
CA LEU A 85 -10.95 -10.88 -4.65
C LEU A 85 -9.91 -9.81 -4.35
N ALA A 86 -9.80 -8.76 -5.18
CA ALA A 86 -8.96 -7.60 -4.91
C ALA A 86 -9.32 -6.92 -3.58
N TYR A 87 -10.61 -6.83 -3.23
CA TYR A 87 -11.05 -6.34 -1.92
C TYR A 87 -10.56 -7.23 -0.79
N LEU A 88 -10.70 -8.55 -0.89
CA LEU A 88 -10.21 -9.48 0.14
C LEU A 88 -8.69 -9.41 0.31
N LEU A 89 -7.92 -9.29 -0.79
CA LEU A 89 -6.49 -9.05 -0.74
C LEU A 89 -6.16 -7.71 -0.08
N ALA A 90 -6.88 -6.64 -0.43
CA ALA A 90 -6.68 -5.32 0.16
C ALA A 90 -7.00 -5.32 1.67
N LEU A 91 -8.05 -6.00 2.09
CA LEU A 91 -8.43 -6.19 3.49
C LEU A 91 -7.30 -6.91 4.25
N GLY A 92 -6.79 -8.02 3.69
CA GLY A 92 -5.65 -8.74 4.25
C GLY A 92 -4.38 -7.90 4.34
N CYS A 93 -4.04 -7.18 3.27
CA CYS A 93 -2.84 -6.34 3.17
C CYS A 93 -2.90 -5.13 4.12
N CYS A 94 -4.04 -4.45 4.22
CA CYS A 94 -4.19 -3.33 5.14
C CYS A 94 -4.09 -3.82 6.59
N THR A 95 -4.74 -4.95 6.91
CA THR A 95 -4.75 -5.51 8.27
C THR A 95 -3.38 -6.04 8.70
N SER A 96 -2.61 -6.65 7.78
CA SER A 96 -1.29 -7.19 8.09
C SER A 96 -0.33 -6.10 8.56
N ASN A 97 -0.36 -4.91 7.93
CA ASN A 97 0.48 -3.77 8.31
C ASN A 97 0.31 -3.34 9.79
N VAL A 98 -0.90 -3.50 10.37
CA VAL A 98 -1.18 -3.10 11.76
C VAL A 98 -0.99 -4.25 12.75
N THR A 99 -1.14 -5.49 12.30
CA THR A 99 -1.10 -6.69 13.16
C THR A 99 0.28 -7.33 13.27
N PHE A 100 1.11 -7.22 12.23
CA PHE A 100 2.43 -7.87 12.21
C PHE A 100 3.45 -7.11 13.06
N LEU A 101 3.31 -5.79 13.16
CA LEU A 101 4.26 -4.95 13.89
C LEU A 101 4.24 -5.23 15.41
N PRO A 102 3.08 -5.29 16.11
CA PRO A 102 3.00 -5.75 17.51
C PRO A 102 3.66 -7.11 17.73
N PHE A 103 3.38 -8.07 16.86
CA PHE A 103 3.96 -9.41 16.94
C PHE A 103 5.49 -9.38 16.80
N MET A 104 6.03 -8.55 15.90
CA MET A 104 7.48 -8.39 15.71
C MET A 104 8.19 -7.68 16.87
N TYR A 105 7.50 -6.85 17.66
CA TYR A 105 8.09 -6.26 18.86
C TYR A 105 8.38 -7.27 19.98
N SER A 106 7.86 -8.50 19.87
CA SER A 106 8.24 -9.61 20.75
C SER A 106 9.62 -10.19 20.43
N PHE A 107 10.22 -9.81 19.30
CA PHE A 107 11.54 -10.26 18.84
C PHE A 107 12.59 -9.14 18.98
N PRO A 108 13.89 -9.48 18.95
CA PRO A 108 14.97 -8.49 18.95
C PRO A 108 14.80 -7.41 17.87
N GLN A 109 15.17 -6.17 18.21
CA GLN A 109 15.01 -4.97 17.36
C GLN A 109 15.67 -5.07 15.97
N GLU A 110 16.63 -5.98 15.80
CA GLU A 110 17.27 -6.27 14.51
C GLU A 110 16.28 -6.85 13.48
N TYR A 111 15.30 -7.65 13.91
CA TYR A 111 14.31 -8.26 13.01
C TYR A 111 13.27 -7.26 12.50
N ILE A 112 12.99 -6.19 13.26
CA ILE A 112 12.05 -5.14 12.88
C ILE A 112 12.56 -4.36 11.66
N ARG A 113 13.88 -4.17 11.56
CA ARG A 113 14.51 -3.53 10.39
C ARG A 113 14.27 -4.35 9.11
N SER A 114 14.39 -5.67 9.20
CA SER A 114 14.11 -6.58 8.08
C SER A 114 12.65 -6.57 7.65
N PHE A 115 11.70 -6.39 8.60
CA PHE A 115 10.29 -6.23 8.29
C PHE A 115 10.03 -4.98 7.42
N PHE A 116 10.59 -3.83 7.78
CA PHE A 116 10.43 -2.59 6.99
C PHE A 116 11.07 -2.69 5.60
N ILE A 117 12.23 -3.35 5.49
CA ILE A 117 12.84 -3.64 4.18
C ILE A 117 11.90 -4.52 3.33
N GLY A 118 11.37 -5.59 3.93
CA GLY A 118 10.42 -6.48 3.26
C GLY A 118 9.14 -5.77 2.81
N GLN A 119 8.58 -4.89 3.65
CA GLN A 119 7.44 -4.05 3.30
C GLN A 119 7.74 -3.17 2.08
N GLY A 120 8.94 -2.59 2.02
CA GLY A 120 9.38 -1.81 0.87
C GLY A 120 9.53 -2.62 -0.42
N LEU A 121 10.06 -3.83 -0.32
CA LEU A 121 10.24 -4.74 -1.47
C LEU A 121 8.92 -5.39 -1.92
N SER A 122 7.90 -5.44 -1.05
CA SER A 122 6.63 -6.14 -1.32
C SER A 122 5.89 -5.62 -2.55
N ALA A 123 5.95 -4.31 -2.83
CA ALA A 123 5.37 -3.70 -4.03
C ALA A 123 6.31 -3.77 -5.24
N LEU A 124 7.63 -3.85 -5.03
CA LEU A 124 8.63 -3.85 -6.09
C LEU A 124 8.57 -5.12 -6.93
N PHE A 125 8.51 -6.30 -6.31
CA PHE A 125 8.49 -7.58 -7.04
C PHE A 125 7.29 -7.70 -8.00
N PRO A 126 6.03 -7.48 -7.57
CA PRO A 126 4.88 -7.46 -8.49
C PRO A 126 5.00 -6.43 -9.61
N CYS A 127 5.62 -5.26 -9.35
CA CYS A 127 5.81 -4.25 -10.39
C CYS A 127 6.91 -4.65 -11.40
N MET A 128 7.98 -5.31 -10.94
CA MET A 128 9.00 -5.87 -11.83
C MET A 128 8.43 -6.98 -12.71
N LEU A 129 7.56 -7.83 -12.16
CA LEU A 129 6.82 -8.82 -12.94
C LEU A 129 5.92 -8.14 -13.98
N ALA A 130 5.16 -7.09 -13.59
CA ALA A 130 4.31 -6.36 -14.52
C ALA A 130 5.10 -5.66 -15.65
N LEU A 131 6.25 -5.06 -15.33
CA LEU A 131 7.14 -4.46 -16.33
C LEU A 131 7.71 -5.53 -17.27
N GLY A 132 8.14 -6.68 -16.73
CA GLY A 132 8.61 -7.82 -17.50
C GLY A 132 7.53 -8.46 -18.37
N GLN A 133 6.26 -8.37 -17.96
CA GLN A 133 5.10 -8.81 -18.74
C GLN A 133 4.92 -7.96 -20.00
N GLY A 134 5.18 -6.65 -19.91
CA GLY A 134 5.10 -5.72 -21.05
C GLY A 134 3.67 -5.42 -21.51
N VAL A 135 2.71 -5.39 -20.59
CA VAL A 135 1.27 -5.21 -20.90
C VAL A 135 0.99 -3.86 -21.55
N GLY A 136 0.14 -3.84 -22.57
CA GLY A 136 -0.40 -2.61 -23.16
C GLY A 136 0.52 -1.92 -24.17
N ARG A 137 1.61 -2.58 -24.59
CA ARG A 137 2.41 -2.09 -25.72
C ARG A 137 1.63 -2.22 -27.01
N LEU A 138 1.54 -1.12 -27.76
CA LEU A 138 0.83 -1.06 -29.02
C LEU A 138 1.70 -0.41 -30.10
N GLU A 139 1.57 -0.92 -31.33
CA GLU A 139 2.09 -0.29 -32.54
C GLU A 139 0.93 0.15 -33.42
N CYS A 140 0.95 1.40 -33.87
CA CYS A 140 0.01 1.88 -34.87
C CYS A 140 0.53 1.53 -36.26
N ARG A 141 -0.11 0.56 -36.93
CA ARG A 141 0.26 0.15 -38.29
C ARG A 141 -0.72 0.75 -39.29
N ASN A 142 -0.20 1.25 -40.41
CA ASN A 142 -1.03 1.70 -41.51
C ASN A 142 -1.82 0.53 -42.09
N ASN A 143 -3.14 0.68 -42.16
CA ASN A 143 -3.98 -0.28 -42.85
C ASN A 143 -3.86 -0.05 -44.37
N THR A 144 -3.67 -1.12 -45.14
CA THR A 144 -3.57 -1.04 -46.60
C THR A 144 -4.93 -0.88 -47.29
N PHE A 145 -6.04 -1.11 -46.58
CA PHE A 145 -7.40 -1.07 -47.15
C PHE A 145 -8.20 0.20 -46.84
N ASN A 146 -7.86 0.91 -45.76
CA ASN A 146 -8.42 2.22 -45.40
C ASN A 146 -7.25 3.15 -45.05
N ASN A 147 -7.28 4.42 -45.43
CA ASN A 147 -6.29 5.45 -45.06
C ASN A 147 -6.32 5.77 -43.55
N GLY A 148 -6.19 4.77 -42.69
CA GLY A 148 -6.22 4.88 -41.24
C GLY A 148 -5.22 3.94 -40.61
N THR A 149 -4.74 4.32 -39.43
CA THR A 149 -3.88 3.52 -38.57
C THR A 149 -4.73 2.58 -37.72
N VAL A 150 -4.30 1.33 -37.58
CA VAL A 150 -4.98 0.33 -36.74
C VAL A 150 -4.06 -0.05 -35.59
N PRO A 151 -4.56 -0.13 -34.34
CA PRO A 151 -3.77 -0.57 -33.20
C PRO A 151 -3.42 -2.06 -33.32
N HIS A 152 -2.13 -2.35 -33.37
CA HIS A 152 -1.58 -3.70 -33.27
C HIS A 152 -0.95 -3.87 -31.89
N TYR A 153 -1.67 -4.53 -30.99
CA TYR A 153 -1.17 -4.85 -29.66
C TYR A 153 -0.02 -5.85 -29.75
N MET A 154 1.10 -5.52 -29.11
CA MET A 154 2.21 -6.43 -28.99
C MET A 154 1.84 -7.57 -28.05
N GLN A 155 2.29 -8.77 -28.40
CA GLN A 155 2.12 -9.93 -27.55
C GLN A 155 2.91 -9.73 -26.27
N GLU A 156 2.25 -9.94 -25.13
CA GLU A 156 2.91 -9.90 -23.83
C GLU A 156 3.97 -11.00 -23.72
N ASN A 157 5.05 -10.74 -22.98
CA ASN A 157 6.11 -11.74 -22.78
C ASN A 157 5.59 -13.00 -22.07
N PHE A 158 4.58 -12.83 -21.23
CA PHE A 158 3.82 -13.91 -20.61
C PHE A 158 2.38 -13.45 -20.28
N SER A 159 1.48 -14.42 -20.12
CA SER A 159 0.05 -14.15 -19.88
C SER A 159 -0.23 -13.54 -18.50
N ALA A 160 -1.34 -12.80 -18.36
CA ALA A 160 -1.83 -12.32 -17.07
C ALA A 160 -2.09 -13.46 -16.06
N PHE A 161 -2.43 -14.65 -16.55
CA PHE A 161 -2.54 -15.86 -15.72
C PHE A 161 -1.21 -16.19 -15.01
N SER A 162 -0.10 -16.15 -15.75
CA SER A 162 1.25 -16.37 -15.19
C SER A 162 1.64 -15.26 -14.21
N TYR A 163 1.22 -14.00 -14.46
CA TYR A 163 1.42 -12.90 -13.53
C TYR A 163 0.75 -13.16 -12.17
N PHE A 164 -0.54 -13.50 -12.15
CA PHE A 164 -1.27 -13.76 -10.91
C PHE A 164 -0.75 -14.98 -10.16
N TRP A 165 -0.31 -16.03 -10.86
CA TRP A 165 0.39 -17.16 -10.24
C TRP A 165 1.73 -16.75 -9.62
N GLY A 166 2.47 -15.85 -10.26
CA GLY A 166 3.69 -15.28 -9.68
C GLY A 166 3.43 -14.57 -8.36
N VAL A 167 2.37 -13.76 -8.28
CA VAL A 167 1.94 -13.10 -7.03
C VAL A 167 1.52 -14.14 -5.97
N PHE A 168 0.78 -15.17 -6.36
CA PHE A 168 0.41 -16.26 -5.46
C PHE A 168 1.65 -16.97 -4.89
N SER A 169 2.65 -17.29 -5.72
CA SER A 169 3.90 -17.91 -5.28
C SER A 169 4.65 -17.04 -4.26
N LEU A 170 4.70 -15.72 -4.44
CA LEU A 170 5.30 -14.81 -3.46
C LEU A 170 4.57 -14.86 -2.11
N LEU A 171 3.24 -14.92 -2.12
CA LEU A 171 2.43 -15.07 -0.90
C LEU A 171 2.64 -16.43 -0.22
N VAL A 172 2.79 -17.52 -0.99
CA VAL A 172 3.09 -18.85 -0.45
C VAL A 172 4.45 -18.84 0.25
N ILE A 173 5.47 -18.25 -0.38
CA ILE A 173 6.81 -18.13 0.22
C ILE A 173 6.75 -17.33 1.52
N SER A 174 5.99 -16.23 1.55
CA SER A 174 5.79 -15.42 2.76
C SER A 174 5.09 -16.22 3.88
N ALA A 175 4.01 -16.94 3.55
CA ALA A 175 3.28 -17.75 4.52
C ALA A 175 4.12 -18.91 5.07
N LEU A 176 4.89 -19.59 4.23
CA LEU A 176 5.83 -20.64 4.64
C LEU A 176 6.93 -20.07 5.55
N SER A 177 7.51 -18.93 5.19
CA SER A 177 8.53 -18.25 6.00
C SER A 177 8.01 -17.90 7.38
N PHE A 178 6.76 -17.41 7.47
CA PHE A 178 6.12 -17.13 8.75
C PHE A 178 5.84 -18.41 9.56
N ALA A 179 5.37 -19.48 8.92
CA ALA A 179 5.14 -20.76 9.60
C ALA A 179 6.44 -21.34 10.19
N ILE A 180 7.54 -21.26 9.44
CA ILE A 180 8.87 -21.66 9.89
C ILE A 180 9.30 -20.81 11.10
N LEU A 181 9.12 -19.49 11.03
CA LEU A 181 9.46 -18.58 12.13
C LEU A 181 8.72 -18.95 13.43
N ILE A 182 7.41 -19.21 13.36
CA ILE A 182 6.61 -19.61 14.54
C ILE A 182 7.07 -20.96 15.09
N PHE A 183 7.33 -21.92 14.20
CA PHE A 183 7.80 -23.25 14.61
C PHE A 183 9.13 -23.17 15.35
N TRP A 184 10.10 -22.43 14.81
CA TRP A 184 11.41 -22.23 15.43
C TRP A 184 11.32 -21.46 16.75
N SER A 185 10.58 -20.34 16.78
CA SER A 185 10.37 -19.55 17.99
C SER A 185 9.76 -20.37 19.13
N THR A 186 8.74 -21.17 18.83
CA THR A 186 8.08 -22.04 19.81
C THR A 186 9.04 -23.11 20.34
N ARG A 187 9.87 -23.68 19.46
CA ARG A 187 10.85 -24.70 19.84
C ARG A 187 11.92 -24.13 20.77
N THR A 188 12.49 -22.97 20.42
CA THR A 188 13.51 -22.30 21.24
C THR A 188 12.95 -21.93 22.61
N LYS A 189 11.71 -21.42 22.67
CA LYS A 189 11.07 -21.09 23.95
C LYS A 189 10.91 -22.32 24.85
N LYS A 190 10.44 -23.44 24.30
CA LYS A 190 10.33 -24.71 25.03
C LYS A 190 11.67 -25.25 25.52
N GLN A 191 12.73 -25.13 24.71
CA GLN A 191 14.07 -25.55 25.14
C GLN A 191 14.60 -24.70 26.30
N LEU A 192 14.41 -23.38 26.25
CA LEU A 192 14.81 -22.48 27.33
C LEU A 192 14.03 -22.74 28.63
N GLU A 193 12.71 -22.94 28.54
CA GLU A 193 11.87 -23.31 29.68
C GLU A 193 12.31 -24.65 30.31
N GLN A 194 12.73 -25.61 29.49
CA GLN A 194 13.21 -26.91 29.95
C GLN A 194 14.59 -26.83 30.61
N GLU A 195 15.51 -25.98 30.12
CA GLU A 195 16.82 -25.74 30.76
C GLU A 195 16.71 -25.00 32.10
N ILE A 196 15.81 -24.01 32.19
CA ILE A 196 15.52 -23.28 33.44
C ILE A 196 14.84 -24.23 34.46
N GLY A 197 13.86 -25.01 34.02
CA GLY A 197 13.17 -26.00 34.85
C GLY A 197 14.14 -27.07 35.40
N ALA A 198 15.04 -27.59 34.57
CA ALA A 198 16.05 -28.56 34.98
C ALA A 198 17.07 -28.00 35.98
N SER A 199 17.47 -26.73 35.82
CA SER A 199 18.41 -26.05 36.74
C SER A 199 17.78 -25.75 38.10
N SER A 200 16.48 -25.43 38.15
CA SER A 200 15.74 -25.21 39.41
C SER A 200 15.51 -26.49 40.23
N ALA A 201 15.47 -27.66 39.58
CA ALA A 201 15.34 -28.95 40.26
C ALA A 201 16.64 -29.47 40.88
N GLN A 202 17.81 -28.94 40.47
CA GLN A 202 19.12 -29.34 41.01
C GLN A 202 19.57 -28.56 42.26
N ASN A 203 18.98 -27.39 42.55
CA ASN A 203 19.33 -26.55 43.71
C ASN A 203 18.39 -26.73 44.91
N GLY A 204 17.89 -27.95 45.14
CA GLY A 204 17.06 -28.32 46.29
C GLY A 204 17.82 -28.49 47.61
N GLY A 205 18.61 -27.49 48.03
CA GLY A 205 19.35 -27.55 49.30
C GLY A 205 19.87 -26.20 49.80
N ASN A 206 19.22 -25.71 50.86
CA ASN A 206 19.62 -24.65 51.80
C ASN A 206 19.54 -23.17 51.36
N SER A 207 18.45 -22.55 51.84
CA SER A 207 18.34 -21.21 52.44
C SER A 207 19.11 -20.05 51.81
N SER A 208 18.39 -19.11 51.21
CA SER A 208 18.30 -17.69 51.62
C SER A 208 17.23 -17.03 50.75
N GLU A 209 16.39 -16.22 51.38
CA GLU A 209 15.41 -15.36 50.72
C GLU A 209 16.12 -14.42 49.74
N ASP A 210 15.99 -14.68 48.45
CA ASP A 210 16.08 -13.66 47.41
C ASP A 210 14.97 -13.96 46.40
N SER A 211 13.74 -13.65 46.83
CA SER A 211 12.60 -13.54 45.92
C SER A 211 12.89 -12.36 44.99
N TYR A 212 13.44 -12.63 43.81
CA TYR A 212 13.31 -11.72 42.68
C TYR A 212 11.81 -11.57 42.43
N PRO A 213 11.21 -10.39 42.63
CA PRO A 213 9.83 -10.22 42.27
C PRO A 213 9.77 -10.33 40.74
N LEU A 214 9.16 -11.41 40.23
CA LEU A 214 8.59 -11.39 38.90
C LEU A 214 7.55 -10.27 38.91
N ARG A 215 7.99 -9.08 38.50
CA ARG A 215 7.15 -7.94 38.25
C ARG A 215 6.18 -8.37 37.16
N THR A 216 4.95 -8.67 37.56
CA THR A 216 3.84 -8.92 36.65
C THR A 216 3.67 -7.64 35.82
N PRO A 217 3.77 -7.66 34.49
CA PRO A 217 3.60 -6.44 33.67
C PRO A 217 2.16 -5.90 33.68
N GLU A 218 1.25 -6.56 34.39
CA GLU A 218 -0.19 -6.35 34.25
C GLU A 218 -0.82 -5.40 35.30
N GLN A 219 -0.06 -4.93 36.30
CA GLN A 219 -0.61 -4.03 37.33
C GLN A 219 -0.07 -2.59 37.29
N GLU A 220 1.09 -2.31 36.68
CA GLU A 220 1.57 -0.91 36.53
C GLU A 220 0.98 -0.17 35.31
N LYS A 221 0.24 -0.85 34.42
CA LYS A 221 -0.27 -0.23 33.19
C LYS A 221 -1.64 0.44 33.32
N TYR A 222 -2.33 0.32 34.46
CA TYR A 222 -3.68 0.90 34.63
C TYR A 222 -3.73 2.15 35.52
N GLU A 223 -2.77 2.36 36.43
CA GLU A 223 -2.75 3.56 37.28
C GLU A 223 -2.03 4.75 36.64
N ASP A 224 -1.06 4.54 35.75
CA ASP A 224 -0.37 5.64 35.05
C ASP A 224 -1.16 6.17 33.82
N VAL A 225 -2.20 5.43 33.40
CA VAL A 225 -3.03 5.79 32.23
C VAL A 225 -4.12 6.81 32.59
N ALA A 226 -4.50 6.94 33.85
CA ALA A 226 -5.56 7.86 34.27
C ALA A 226 -5.06 9.30 34.52
N ILE A 227 -3.77 9.50 34.85
CA ILE A 227 -3.25 10.81 35.29
C ILE A 227 -2.64 11.64 34.14
N VAL A 228 -2.29 11.03 33.00
CA VAL A 228 -1.71 11.74 31.82
C VAL A 228 -2.77 12.19 30.81
N MET A 229 -4.06 12.00 31.09
CA MET A 229 -5.14 12.15 30.11
C MET A 229 -5.63 13.61 29.90
N GLY A 230 -4.97 14.62 30.47
CA GLY A 230 -5.50 15.99 30.54
C GLY A 230 -4.81 17.11 29.75
N GLN A 231 -3.53 17.02 29.41
CA GLN A 231 -2.74 18.11 28.78
C GLN A 231 -1.52 17.43 28.11
N THR A 232 -1.18 17.44 26.83
CA THR A 232 -1.10 18.50 25.81
C THR A 232 -1.06 17.90 24.37
N PHE A 233 -1.69 16.74 24.09
CA PHE A 233 -1.63 16.14 22.75
C PHE A 233 -2.19 17.06 21.65
N TRP A 234 -3.31 17.74 21.93
CA TRP A 234 -3.96 18.68 21.03
C TRP A 234 -3.28 20.06 21.00
N THR A 235 -1.98 20.07 20.70
CA THR A 235 -1.22 21.30 20.44
C THR A 235 -1.39 21.71 18.98
N SER A 236 -1.38 23.02 18.67
CA SER A 236 -1.46 23.54 17.29
C SER A 236 -0.45 22.89 16.34
N ARG A 237 0.76 22.56 16.85
CA ARG A 237 1.78 21.81 16.12
C ARG A 237 1.30 20.41 15.73
N ASN A 238 0.72 19.64 16.65
CA ASN A 238 0.27 18.28 16.38
C ASN A 238 -0.94 18.27 15.44
N ILE A 239 -1.85 19.24 15.59
CA ILE A 239 -2.97 19.44 14.66
C ILE A 239 -2.43 19.72 13.25
N TYR A 240 -1.46 20.64 13.11
CA TYR A 240 -0.82 20.93 11.83
C TYR A 240 -0.17 19.69 11.21
N LEU A 241 0.56 18.90 11.99
CA LEU A 241 1.17 17.64 11.53
C LEU A 241 0.13 16.61 11.08
N LEU A 242 -0.98 16.46 11.82
CA LEU A 242 -2.08 15.58 11.44
C LEU A 242 -2.76 16.05 10.15
N VAL A 243 -2.98 17.35 9.96
CA VAL A 243 -3.56 17.89 8.73
C VAL A 243 -2.65 17.60 7.52
N LEU A 244 -1.34 17.85 7.65
CA LEU A 244 -0.37 17.52 6.60
C LEU A 244 -0.36 16.02 6.29
N LEU A 245 -0.41 15.18 7.32
CA LEU A 245 -0.46 13.73 7.17
C LEU A 245 -1.72 13.26 6.44
N GLY A 246 -2.89 13.77 6.84
CA GLY A 246 -4.17 13.44 6.23
C GLY A 246 -4.21 13.85 4.77
N LEU A 247 -3.81 15.08 4.46
CA LEU A 247 -3.76 15.59 3.08
C LEU A 247 -2.75 14.81 2.22
N SER A 248 -1.57 14.51 2.77
CA SER A 248 -0.57 13.71 2.07
C SER A 248 -1.09 12.32 1.72
N ASN A 249 -1.77 11.63 2.65
CA ASN A 249 -2.36 10.32 2.38
C ASN A 249 -3.53 10.39 1.39
N ALA A 250 -4.36 11.43 1.46
CA ALA A 250 -5.40 11.66 0.47
C ALA A 250 -4.81 11.76 -0.94
N LEU A 251 -3.73 12.54 -1.10
CA LEU A 251 -3.07 12.73 -2.39
C LEU A 251 -2.39 11.45 -2.91
N THR A 252 -1.61 10.76 -2.07
CA THR A 252 -0.79 9.62 -2.53
C THR A 252 -1.54 8.30 -2.65
N ASN A 253 -2.63 8.12 -1.89
CA ASN A 253 -3.32 6.83 -1.81
C ASN A 253 -4.72 6.87 -2.41
N GLY A 254 -5.28 8.06 -2.63
CA GLY A 254 -6.64 8.26 -3.14
C GLY A 254 -6.64 9.02 -4.46
N VAL A 255 -6.23 10.28 -4.40
CA VAL A 255 -6.47 11.24 -5.48
C VAL A 255 -5.65 10.90 -6.73
N LEU A 256 -4.32 10.90 -6.62
CA LEU A 256 -3.47 10.74 -7.79
C LEU A 256 -3.47 9.32 -8.37
N PRO A 257 -3.39 8.23 -7.57
CA PRO A 257 -3.43 6.88 -8.12
C PRO A 257 -4.68 6.62 -9.00
N SER A 258 -5.81 7.25 -8.67
CA SER A 258 -7.05 7.13 -9.44
C SER A 258 -6.93 7.70 -10.86
N VAL A 259 -6.09 8.72 -11.07
CA VAL A 259 -5.89 9.40 -12.37
C VAL A 259 -4.58 9.03 -13.06
N GLN A 260 -3.82 8.06 -12.51
CA GLN A 260 -2.48 7.75 -13.00
C GLN A 260 -2.48 7.29 -14.46
N THR A 261 -3.47 6.48 -14.85
CA THR A 261 -3.72 6.06 -16.23
C THR A 261 -3.88 7.27 -17.15
N TYR A 262 -4.72 8.23 -16.79
CA TYR A 262 -4.95 9.47 -17.55
C TYR A 262 -3.71 10.36 -17.68
N SER A 263 -2.87 10.40 -16.66
CA SER A 263 -1.64 11.21 -16.70
C SER A 263 -0.51 10.59 -17.53
N CYS A 264 -0.41 9.25 -17.56
CA CYS A 264 0.76 8.56 -18.10
C CYS A 264 0.51 7.85 -19.44
N LEU A 265 -0.64 7.21 -19.62
CA LEU A 265 -0.92 6.42 -20.82
C LEU A 265 -0.90 7.24 -22.13
N PRO A 266 -1.27 8.54 -22.16
CA PRO A 266 -1.08 9.34 -23.37
C PRO A 266 0.39 9.43 -23.82
N TYR A 267 1.35 9.28 -22.90
CA TYR A 267 2.79 9.24 -23.20
C TYR A 267 3.31 7.83 -23.55
N GLY A 268 2.44 6.82 -23.50
CA GLY A 268 2.74 5.42 -23.82
C GLY A 268 2.74 4.49 -22.60
N ALA A 269 2.53 3.19 -22.88
CA ALA A 269 2.47 2.15 -21.84
C ALA A 269 3.78 2.02 -21.05
N ASP A 270 4.93 2.20 -21.69
CA ASP A 270 6.23 2.15 -21.03
C ASP A 270 6.39 3.30 -20.01
N ALA A 271 5.86 4.50 -20.31
CA ALA A 271 5.88 5.63 -19.39
C ALA A 271 5.03 5.35 -18.15
N TYR A 272 3.85 4.75 -18.33
CA TYR A 272 2.98 4.32 -17.24
C TYR A 272 3.64 3.26 -16.34
N HIS A 273 4.13 2.15 -16.90
CA HIS A 273 4.75 1.09 -16.10
C HIS A 273 6.02 1.56 -15.39
N LEU A 274 6.85 2.35 -16.07
CA LEU A 274 8.08 2.88 -15.45
C LEU A 274 7.76 3.88 -14.33
N SER A 275 6.74 4.73 -14.51
CA SER A 275 6.24 5.64 -13.46
C SER A 275 5.77 4.88 -12.23
N VAL A 276 5.00 3.80 -12.40
CA VAL A 276 4.53 2.94 -11.28
C VAL A 276 5.72 2.29 -10.56
N VAL A 277 6.66 1.72 -11.30
CA VAL A 277 7.85 1.07 -10.75
C VAL A 277 8.71 2.05 -9.93
N LEU A 278 9.10 3.19 -10.52
CA LEU A 278 9.95 4.16 -9.84
C LEU A 278 9.25 4.78 -8.63
N SER A 279 7.94 5.03 -8.71
CA SER A 279 7.12 5.49 -7.58
C SER A 279 7.17 4.50 -6.41
N ASN A 280 7.10 3.20 -6.70
CA ASN A 280 7.20 2.16 -5.67
C ASN A 280 8.61 2.03 -5.08
N ILE A 281 9.67 2.36 -5.83
CA ILE A 281 11.05 2.44 -5.31
C ILE A 281 11.26 3.71 -4.47
N ALA A 282 10.60 4.80 -4.83
CA ALA A 282 10.71 6.08 -4.13
C ALA A 282 10.23 5.99 -2.67
N ASN A 283 9.24 5.14 -2.37
CA ASN A 283 8.70 5.00 -1.02
C ASN A 283 9.71 4.37 -0.02
N PRO A 284 10.33 3.21 -0.29
CA PRO A 284 11.43 2.68 0.54
C PRO A 284 12.64 3.60 0.60
N ALA A 285 13.00 4.26 -0.52
CA ALA A 285 14.09 5.23 -0.55
C ALA A 285 13.81 6.40 0.41
N ALA A 286 12.58 6.92 0.42
CA ALA A 286 12.16 7.97 1.35
C ALA A 286 12.23 7.52 2.81
N CYS A 287 11.83 6.28 3.13
CA CYS A 287 11.99 5.71 4.47
C CYS A 287 13.46 5.66 4.89
N PHE A 288 14.35 5.21 4.01
CA PHE A 288 15.79 5.16 4.27
C PHE A 288 16.38 6.56 4.49
N ILE A 289 16.02 7.53 3.64
CA ILE A 289 16.45 8.92 3.77
C ILE A 289 15.96 9.51 5.10
N ALA A 290 14.71 9.23 5.52
CA ALA A 290 14.17 9.69 6.80
C ALA A 290 14.91 9.10 8.01
N MET A 291 15.42 7.87 7.89
CA MET A 291 16.27 7.26 8.92
C MET A 291 17.62 7.98 9.04
N CYS A 292 18.19 8.47 7.94
CA CYS A 292 19.46 9.21 7.95
C CYS A 292 19.29 10.68 8.34
N VAL A 293 18.23 11.34 7.85
CA VAL A 293 17.99 12.78 8.01
C VAL A 293 16.53 13.02 8.36
N LEU A 294 16.26 13.21 9.65
CA LEU A 294 14.91 13.48 10.17
C LEU A 294 14.65 15.01 10.25
N CYS A 295 13.82 15.53 9.35
CA CYS A 295 13.45 16.96 9.36
C CYS A 295 12.46 17.28 10.50
N ARG A 296 12.93 17.93 11.57
CA ARG A 296 12.08 18.29 12.72
C ARG A 296 11.34 19.64 12.57
N SER A 297 11.67 20.42 11.54
CA SER A 297 11.12 21.77 11.33
C SER A 297 9.72 21.74 10.72
N SER A 298 8.72 22.36 11.37
CA SER A 298 7.34 22.46 10.84
C SER A 298 7.26 23.23 9.52
N LEU A 299 8.08 24.28 9.37
CA LEU A 299 8.21 25.01 8.11
C LEU A 299 8.83 24.13 7.03
N GLY A 300 9.86 23.35 7.35
CA GLY A 300 10.48 22.41 6.42
C GLY A 300 9.47 21.36 5.91
N LEU A 301 8.66 20.80 6.81
CA LEU A 301 7.58 19.88 6.44
C LEU A 301 6.51 20.55 5.56
N GLY A 302 6.19 21.82 5.83
CA GLY A 302 5.29 22.60 4.98
C GLY A 302 5.84 22.83 3.58
N ILE A 303 7.14 23.14 3.46
CA ILE A 303 7.81 23.31 2.15
C ILE A 303 7.84 22.00 1.37
N ILE A 304 8.13 20.87 2.03
CA ILE A 304 8.11 19.54 1.39
C ILE A 304 6.69 19.21 0.90
N MET A 305 5.67 19.48 1.71
CA MET A 305 4.28 19.31 1.30
C MET A 305 3.94 20.19 0.10
N ALA A 306 4.31 21.47 0.13
CA ALA A 306 4.06 22.39 -0.98
C ALA A 306 4.75 21.93 -2.27
N ALA A 307 6.00 21.48 -2.20
CA ALA A 307 6.72 20.91 -3.34
C ALA A 307 6.01 19.66 -3.89
N GLY A 308 5.57 18.76 -3.01
CA GLY A 308 4.75 17.59 -3.39
C GLY A 308 3.45 18.00 -4.09
N VAL A 309 2.74 19.00 -3.57
CA VAL A 309 1.50 19.52 -4.18
C VAL A 309 1.76 20.15 -5.56
N VAL A 310 2.91 20.80 -5.78
CA VAL A 310 3.26 21.33 -7.11
C VAL A 310 3.39 20.20 -8.13
N PHE A 311 4.14 19.14 -7.82
CA PHE A 311 4.23 17.97 -8.70
C PHE A 311 2.87 17.30 -8.88
N GLY A 312 2.09 17.16 -7.81
CA GLY A 312 0.77 16.56 -7.89
C GLY A 312 -0.23 17.37 -8.70
N GLY A 313 -0.15 18.70 -8.62
CA GLY A 313 -0.95 19.61 -9.44
C GLY A 313 -0.59 19.53 -10.92
N TYR A 314 0.71 19.40 -11.24
CA TYR A 314 1.16 19.12 -12.61
C TYR A 314 0.58 17.80 -13.13
N LEU A 315 0.68 16.72 -12.36
CA LEU A 315 0.13 15.40 -12.75
C LEU A 315 -1.39 15.41 -12.93
N MET A 316 -2.10 16.13 -12.05
CA MET A 316 -3.54 16.33 -12.18
C MET A 316 -3.88 17.14 -13.43
N ALA A 317 -3.09 18.16 -13.77
CA ALA A 317 -3.26 18.91 -15.01
C ALA A 317 -3.03 18.04 -16.25
N LEU A 318 -2.03 17.15 -16.24
CA LEU A 318 -1.82 16.18 -17.33
C LEU A 318 -3.04 15.27 -17.50
N ALA A 319 -3.58 14.76 -16.39
CA ALA A 319 -4.78 13.94 -16.42
C ALA A 319 -5.98 14.73 -16.96
N ALA A 320 -6.20 15.96 -16.49
CA ALA A 320 -7.32 16.80 -16.92
C ALA A 320 -7.23 17.23 -18.40
N LEU A 321 -6.01 17.36 -18.93
CA LEU A 321 -5.76 17.65 -20.34
C LEU A 321 -5.72 16.39 -21.22
N SER A 322 -5.86 15.19 -20.64
CA SER A 322 -6.01 13.95 -21.39
C SER A 322 -7.26 14.05 -22.29
N PRO A 323 -7.18 13.71 -23.59
CA PRO A 323 -6.13 12.90 -24.24
C PRO A 323 -4.92 13.67 -24.80
N CYS A 324 -4.88 14.99 -24.68
CA CYS A 324 -3.89 15.88 -25.30
C CYS A 324 -3.04 16.64 -24.29
N PRO A 325 -2.25 15.96 -23.44
CA PRO A 325 -1.40 16.63 -22.49
C PRO A 325 -0.24 17.38 -23.19
N PRO A 326 0.34 18.41 -22.55
CA PRO A 326 1.45 19.16 -23.12
C PRO A 326 2.66 18.25 -23.39
N LEU A 327 3.48 18.60 -24.39
CA LEU A 327 4.68 17.85 -24.78
C LEU A 327 4.40 16.41 -25.27
N LEU A 328 3.18 16.13 -25.73
CA LEU A 328 2.82 14.86 -26.37
C LEU A 328 3.77 14.53 -27.52
N GLY A 329 4.18 13.26 -27.64
CA GLY A 329 5.10 12.78 -28.67
C GLY A 329 6.57 13.17 -28.47
N SER A 330 6.91 13.96 -27.45
CA SER A 330 8.30 14.33 -27.14
C SER A 330 8.90 13.46 -26.02
N THR A 331 10.19 13.10 -26.15
CA THR A 331 10.93 12.39 -25.11
C THR A 331 11.00 13.18 -23.80
N ALA A 332 10.99 14.52 -23.91
CA ALA A 332 10.96 15.42 -22.76
C ALA A 332 9.67 15.25 -21.93
N GLY A 333 8.51 15.13 -22.59
CA GLY A 333 7.23 14.88 -21.92
C GLY A 333 7.23 13.55 -21.15
N VAL A 334 7.71 12.48 -21.79
CA VAL A 334 7.86 11.14 -21.19
C VAL A 334 8.73 11.19 -19.93
N VAL A 335 9.93 11.79 -20.02
CA VAL A 335 10.83 11.90 -18.86
C VAL A 335 10.21 12.75 -17.75
N LEU A 336 9.56 13.86 -18.10
CA LEU A 336 8.97 14.79 -17.14
C LEU A 336 7.83 14.14 -16.34
N VAL A 337 6.95 13.36 -16.98
CA VAL A 337 5.86 12.66 -16.27
C VAL A 337 6.40 11.59 -15.32
N ILE A 338 7.38 10.78 -15.74
CA ILE A 338 8.00 9.74 -14.90
C ILE A 338 8.70 10.36 -13.69
N VAL A 339 9.50 11.40 -13.91
CA VAL A 339 10.22 12.10 -12.83
C VAL A 339 9.25 12.78 -11.87
N SER A 340 8.19 13.42 -12.38
CA SER A 340 7.19 14.10 -11.54
C SER A 340 6.44 13.13 -10.64
N TRP A 341 6.03 11.96 -11.15
CA TRP A 341 5.43 10.89 -10.34
C TRP A 341 6.37 10.38 -9.25
N SER A 342 7.63 10.12 -9.62
CA SER A 342 8.65 9.62 -8.70
C SER A 342 8.94 10.62 -7.57
N LEU A 343 9.07 11.91 -7.91
CA LEU A 343 9.30 12.98 -6.95
C LEU A 343 8.08 13.24 -6.06
N PHE A 344 6.88 13.27 -6.64
CA PHE A 344 5.62 13.38 -5.89
C PHE A 344 5.52 12.28 -4.82
N MET A 345 5.71 11.02 -5.22
CA MET A 345 5.64 9.89 -4.29
C MET A 345 6.77 9.92 -3.27
N GLY A 346 8.01 10.19 -3.68
CA GLY A 346 9.16 10.26 -2.78
C GLY A 346 9.03 11.37 -1.72
N LEU A 347 8.67 12.59 -2.11
CA LEU A 347 8.53 13.73 -1.21
C LEU A 347 7.41 13.51 -0.19
N LEU A 348 6.24 13.05 -0.64
CA LEU A 348 5.10 12.82 0.26
C LEU A 348 5.29 11.57 1.13
N SER A 349 5.97 10.53 0.64
CA SER A 349 6.37 9.40 1.48
C SER A 349 7.38 9.80 2.55
N TYR A 350 8.39 10.63 2.22
CA TYR A 350 9.31 11.18 3.22
C TYR A 350 8.54 11.98 4.27
N LEU A 351 7.65 12.88 3.84
CA LEU A 351 6.80 13.67 4.74
C LEU A 351 5.99 12.79 5.69
N LYS A 352 5.32 11.75 5.18
CA LYS A 352 4.53 10.80 5.97
C LYS A 352 5.37 10.08 7.03
N VAL A 353 6.55 9.59 6.65
CA VAL A 353 7.46 8.89 7.57
C VAL A 353 7.93 9.84 8.67
N VAL A 354 8.39 11.04 8.32
CA VAL A 354 8.88 12.01 9.31
C VAL A 354 7.77 12.44 10.26
N ILE A 355 6.57 12.74 9.76
CA ILE A 355 5.42 13.09 10.61
C ILE A 355 5.06 11.91 11.53
N GLY A 356 5.04 10.69 10.99
CA GLY A 356 4.78 9.47 11.77
C GLY A 356 5.78 9.30 12.91
N SER A 357 7.07 9.50 12.65
CA SER A 357 8.13 9.46 13.68
C SER A 357 7.95 10.54 14.74
N LEU A 358 7.63 11.78 14.34
CA LEU A 358 7.41 12.89 15.27
C LEU A 358 6.17 12.69 16.15
N LEU A 359 5.08 12.16 15.58
CA LEU A 359 3.87 11.83 16.35
C LEU A 359 4.10 10.62 17.26
N HIS A 360 4.93 9.66 16.86
CA HIS A 360 5.30 8.54 17.72
C HIS A 360 6.04 9.01 19.00
N GLU A 361 6.96 9.98 18.88
CA GLU A 361 7.63 10.61 20.04
C GLU A 361 6.63 11.31 20.99
N ALA A 362 5.46 11.72 20.50
CA ALA A 362 4.44 12.42 21.29
C ALA A 362 3.53 11.48 22.13
N GLY A 363 3.68 10.15 22.01
CA GLY A 363 3.04 9.17 22.88
C GLY A 363 2.00 8.26 22.21
N HIS A 364 1.42 7.35 22.99
CA HIS A 364 0.56 6.28 22.48
C HIS A 364 -0.75 6.79 21.84
N SER A 365 -1.38 7.80 22.45
CA SER A 365 -2.59 8.44 21.90
C SER A 365 -2.32 9.11 20.54
N ALA A 366 -1.11 9.67 20.35
CA ALA A 366 -0.72 10.31 19.09
C ALA A 366 -0.59 9.30 17.95
N LEU A 367 -0.09 8.09 18.27
CA LEU A 367 0.04 7.00 17.30
C LEU A 367 -1.34 6.50 16.83
N LEU A 368 -2.32 6.42 17.72
CA LEU A 368 -3.70 6.06 17.37
C LEU A 368 -4.33 7.09 16.41
N TRP A 369 -4.20 8.37 16.72
CA TRP A 369 -4.69 9.44 15.84
C TRP A 369 -3.95 9.51 14.51
N CYS A 370 -2.63 9.25 14.50
CA CYS A 370 -1.83 9.12 13.29
C CYS A 370 -2.42 8.04 12.36
N GLY A 371 -2.65 6.83 12.88
CA GLY A 371 -3.28 5.74 12.13
C GLY A 371 -4.68 6.08 11.61
N ALA A 372 -5.52 6.68 12.46
CA ALA A 372 -6.87 7.10 12.09
C ALA A 372 -6.87 8.13 10.94
N VAL A 373 -5.98 9.13 11.01
CA VAL A 373 -5.87 10.20 10.01
C VAL A 373 -5.30 9.68 8.68
N ILE A 374 -4.35 8.74 8.70
CA ILE A 374 -3.83 8.08 7.49
C ILE A 374 -4.96 7.39 6.71
N GLN A 375 -5.79 6.62 7.43
CA GLN A 375 -6.91 5.88 6.83
C GLN A 375 -8.01 6.83 6.36
N ALA A 376 -8.40 7.79 7.19
CA ALA A 376 -9.42 8.79 6.86
C ALA A 376 -9.02 9.64 5.64
N GLY A 377 -7.76 10.08 5.56
CA GLY A 377 -7.23 10.81 4.41
C GLY A 377 -7.29 10.00 3.12
N SER A 378 -6.83 8.75 3.15
CA SER A 378 -6.86 7.85 1.99
C SER A 378 -8.29 7.60 1.50
N LEU A 379 -9.22 7.34 2.44
CA LEU A 379 -10.64 7.14 2.14
C LEU A 379 -11.29 8.39 1.56
N LEU A 380 -11.02 9.56 2.13
CA LEU A 380 -11.54 10.83 1.62
C LEU A 380 -11.05 11.09 0.19
N GLY A 381 -9.76 10.87 -0.09
CA GLY A 381 -9.21 11.01 -1.43
C GLY A 381 -9.89 10.10 -2.46
N ALA A 382 -10.11 8.83 -2.09
CA ALA A 382 -10.79 7.86 -2.95
C ALA A 382 -12.28 8.21 -3.18
N LEU A 383 -13.01 8.60 -2.12
CA LEU A 383 -14.42 9.00 -2.22
C LEU A 383 -14.64 10.28 -3.03
N VAL A 384 -13.67 11.19 -3.03
CA VAL A 384 -13.73 12.41 -3.85
C VAL A 384 -13.48 12.07 -5.32
N MET A 385 -12.44 11.27 -5.62
CA MET A 385 -12.09 10.98 -7.01
C MET A 385 -13.00 9.94 -7.68
N PHE A 386 -13.49 8.94 -6.96
CA PHE A 386 -14.27 7.89 -7.60
C PHE A 386 -15.52 8.40 -8.35
N PRO A 387 -16.38 9.29 -7.79
CA PRO A 387 -17.48 9.87 -8.54
C PRO A 387 -17.01 10.75 -9.71
N MET A 388 -15.92 11.49 -9.55
CA MET A 388 -15.34 12.34 -10.60
C MET A 388 -14.96 11.53 -11.84
N LEU A 389 -14.37 10.35 -11.68
CA LEU A 389 -13.98 9.48 -12.79
C LEU A 389 -15.13 8.59 -13.28
N SER A 390 -15.84 7.93 -12.37
CA SER A 390 -16.78 6.85 -12.72
C SER A 390 -18.19 7.32 -13.00
N VAL A 391 -18.62 8.47 -12.46
CA VAL A 391 -20.00 8.99 -12.62
C VAL A 391 -20.01 10.21 -13.52
N TYR A 392 -19.12 11.18 -13.26
CA TYR A 392 -19.06 12.41 -14.03
C TYR A 392 -18.18 12.32 -15.29
N HIS A 393 -17.38 11.25 -15.42
CA HIS A 393 -16.48 11.02 -16.54
C HIS A 393 -15.63 12.26 -16.91
N LEU A 394 -15.13 12.97 -15.88
CA LEU A 394 -14.40 14.24 -16.05
C LEU A 394 -13.08 14.09 -16.81
N PHE A 395 -12.55 12.86 -16.88
CA PHE A 395 -11.28 12.56 -17.54
C PHE A 395 -11.55 11.71 -18.79
N HIS A 396 -10.96 12.11 -19.91
CA HIS A 396 -11.16 11.44 -21.19
C HIS A 396 -9.97 10.54 -21.52
N SER A 397 -10.28 9.29 -21.90
CA SER A 397 -9.29 8.33 -22.41
C SER A 397 -8.90 8.66 -23.84
N SER A 398 -7.62 8.50 -24.19
CA SER A 398 -7.18 8.57 -25.58
C SER A 398 -7.61 7.32 -26.35
N GLN A 399 -8.07 7.49 -27.59
CA GLN A 399 -8.31 6.39 -28.52
C GLN A 399 -6.99 5.97 -29.17
N ASP A 400 -6.73 4.66 -29.17
CA ASP A 400 -5.48 4.13 -29.70
C ASP A 400 -5.39 4.32 -31.21
N CYS A 401 -4.26 4.86 -31.67
CA CYS A 401 -3.97 5.07 -33.08
C CYS A 401 -4.92 6.02 -33.82
N GLU A 402 -5.56 6.94 -33.10
CA GLU A 402 -6.31 8.06 -33.65
C GLU A 402 -5.65 9.40 -33.25
N ASP A 403 -5.74 10.41 -34.12
CA ASP A 403 -5.36 11.78 -33.77
C ASP A 403 -6.40 12.37 -32.82
N ASN A 404 -6.19 12.10 -31.53
CA ASN A 404 -7.05 12.58 -30.45
C ASN A 404 -7.01 14.12 -30.26
N CYS A 405 -6.04 14.78 -30.91
CA CYS A 405 -5.73 16.19 -30.72
C CYS A 405 -5.95 16.95 -32.03
N PRO A 406 -7.11 17.59 -32.23
CA PRO A 406 -7.27 18.51 -33.34
C PRO A 406 -6.29 19.68 -33.16
N LEU A 407 -5.55 19.98 -34.24
CA LEU A 407 -4.62 21.12 -34.35
C LEU A 407 -5.27 22.47 -33.98
#